data_AF-A0A7V8E7N1-F1
#
_entry.id   AF-A0A7V8E7N1-F1
#
_cell.length_a   1.000
_cell.length_b   1.000
_cell.length_c   1.000
_cell.angle_alpha   90.00
_cell.angle_beta   90.00
_cell.angle_gamma   90.00
#
_symmetry.space_group_name_H-M   'P 1'
#
loop_
_entity.id
_entity.type
_entity.pdbx_description
1 polymer ?
#
loop_
_entity_poly.entity_id
_entity_poly.type
_entity_poly.pdbx_seq_one_letter_code
_entity_poly.pdbx_strand_id
1 'polypeptide(L)'
;MRPTESLAEVLRVLGGFLIVDFTQNLSAQAVQLVRAHGLRGADAVHLASALHLSKRLRLRRFHFATSDDAQADAARAEGLRVLSPGA
;
A
#
# COMPACT_ATOMS: atom_id res chain seq x y z
N MET A 1 -4.48 -25.32 3.34
CA MET A 1 -5.43 -24.50 2.57
C MET A 1 -6.27 -23.74 3.59
N ARG A 2 -6.13 -22.41 3.70
CA ARG A 2 -6.96 -21.64 4.64
C ARG A 2 -8.43 -21.72 4.18
N PRO A 3 -9.42 -21.74 5.09
CA PRO A 3 -10.82 -21.73 4.71
C PRO A 3 -11.08 -20.52 3.80
N THR A 4 -11.93 -20.67 2.79
CA THR A 4 -12.48 -19.53 2.06
C THR A 4 -13.25 -18.67 3.05
N GLU A 5 -12.66 -17.55 3.46
CA GLU A 5 -13.33 -16.52 4.26
C GLU A 5 -14.61 -16.11 3.56
N SER A 6 -15.71 -16.04 4.30
CA SER A 6 -16.99 -15.64 3.73
C SER A 6 -16.94 -14.16 3.31
N LEU A 7 -17.69 -13.77 2.28
CA LEU A 7 -17.79 -12.36 1.87
C LEU A 7 -18.22 -11.46 3.04
N ALA A 8 -19.09 -11.94 3.91
CA ALA A 8 -19.51 -11.23 5.12
C ALA A 8 -18.35 -10.96 6.08
N GLU A 9 -17.41 -11.91 6.20
CA GLU A 9 -16.23 -11.78 7.05
C GLU A 9 -15.24 -10.76 6.48
N VAL A 10 -15.03 -10.80 5.16
CA VAL A 10 -14.21 -9.80 4.45
C VAL A 10 -14.82 -8.40 4.63
N LEU A 11 -16.12 -8.23 4.40
CA LEU A 11 -16.81 -6.95 4.56
C LEU A 11 -16.75 -6.42 5.99
N ARG A 12 -16.87 -7.31 6.98
CA ARG A 12 -16.73 -6.96 8.41
C ARG A 12 -15.34 -6.42 8.72
N VAL A 13 -14.29 -7.06 8.21
CA VAL A 13 -12.91 -6.58 8.41
C VAL A 13 -12.71 -5.24 7.73
N LEU A 14 -13.20 -5.08 6.50
CA LEU A 14 -13.06 -3.85 5.71
C LEU A 14 -13.77 -2.64 6.32
N GLY A 15 -14.80 -2.83 7.16
CA GLY A 15 -15.53 -1.73 7.81
C GLY A 15 -14.67 -0.81 8.69
N GLY A 16 -13.49 -1.25 9.11
CA GLY A 16 -12.50 -0.44 9.84
C GLY A 16 -11.47 0.27 8.96
N PHE A 17 -11.53 0.12 7.63
CA PHE A 17 -10.52 0.61 6.70
C PHE A 17 -11.09 1.65 5.73
N LEU A 18 -10.25 2.60 5.34
CA LEU A 18 -10.52 3.44 4.18
C LEU A 18 -10.20 2.66 2.90
N ILE A 19 -11.21 2.44 2.07
CA ILE A 19 -11.02 1.85 0.73
C ILE A 19 -10.51 2.94 -0.21
N VAL A 20 -9.43 2.66 -0.93
CA VAL A 20 -8.88 3.53 -1.97
C VAL A 20 -9.25 2.97 -3.33
N ASP A 21 -10.00 3.73 -4.11
CA ASP A 21 -10.40 3.32 -5.45
C ASP A 21 -9.20 3.22 -6.40
N PHE A 22 -9.17 2.13 -7.17
CA PHE A 22 -8.12 1.91 -8.16
C PHE A 22 -8.41 2.70 -9.44
N THR A 23 -7.94 3.95 -9.46
CA THR A 23 -8.13 4.88 -10.60
C THR A 23 -7.02 4.75 -11.63
N GLN A 24 -7.25 5.25 -12.85
CA GLN A 24 -6.24 5.29 -13.92
C GLN A 24 -4.99 6.10 -13.52
N ASN A 25 -5.14 7.16 -12.73
CA ASN A 25 -3.99 7.92 -12.24
C ASN A 25 -3.14 7.09 -11.26
N LEU A 26 -3.80 6.32 -10.38
CA LEU A 26 -3.12 5.45 -9.44
C LEU A 26 -2.42 4.28 -10.16
N SER A 27 -3.06 3.72 -11.18
CA SER A 27 -2.43 2.67 -12.00
C SER A 27 -1.21 3.19 -12.76
N ALA A 28 -1.28 4.39 -13.34
CA ALA A 28 -0.13 5.04 -13.98
C ALA A 28 1.02 5.26 -12.99
N GLN A 29 0.71 5.73 -11.77
CA GLN A 29 1.71 5.90 -10.71
C GLN A 29 2.33 4.56 -10.29
N ALA A 30 1.52 3.50 -10.15
CA ALA A 30 2.02 2.16 -9.84
C ALA A 30 2.99 1.65 -10.93
N VAL A 31 2.68 1.87 -12.22
CA VAL A 31 3.59 1.50 -13.32
C VAL A 31 4.94 2.22 -13.22
N GLN A 32 4.94 3.50 -12.81
CA GLN A 32 6.20 4.21 -12.58
C GLN A 32 7.01 3.60 -11.43
N LEU A 33 6.35 3.22 -10.33
CA LEU A 33 7.02 2.58 -9.19
C LEU A 33 7.59 1.20 -9.54
N VAL A 34 6.89 0.41 -10.37
CA VAL A 34 7.43 -0.84 -10.92
C VAL A 34 8.73 -0.57 -11.67
N ARG A 35 8.77 0.44 -12.53
CA ARG A 35 9.95 0.78 -13.33
C ARG A 35 11.10 1.32 -12.48
N ALA A 36 10.80 2.17 -11.50
CA ALA A 36 11.79 2.84 -10.68
C ALA A 36 12.43 1.91 -9.64
N HIS A 37 11.65 1.00 -9.06
CA HIS A 37 12.06 0.20 -7.90
C HIS A 37 12.02 -1.32 -8.13
N GLY A 38 11.62 -1.77 -9.32
CA GLY A 38 11.51 -3.20 -9.63
C GLY A 38 10.41 -3.94 -8.85
N LEU A 39 9.41 -3.22 -8.34
CA LEU A 39 8.34 -3.81 -7.53
C LEU A 39 7.43 -4.74 -8.34
N ARG A 40 6.86 -5.75 -7.66
CA ARG A 40 5.73 -6.52 -8.22
C ARG A 40 4.50 -5.61 -8.33
N GLY A 41 3.61 -5.93 -9.27
CA GLY A 41 2.46 -5.07 -9.59
C GLY A 41 1.60 -4.71 -8.37
N ALA A 42 1.21 -5.69 -7.56
CA ALA A 42 0.43 -5.43 -6.35
C ALA A 42 1.17 -4.57 -5.32
N ASP A 43 2.49 -4.78 -5.17
CA ASP A 43 3.31 -4.01 -4.24
C ASP A 43 3.43 -2.54 -4.66
N ALA A 44 3.55 -2.31 -5.96
CA ALA A 44 3.55 -0.97 -6.54
C ALA A 44 2.19 -0.28 -6.40
N VAL A 45 1.07 -1.00 -6.58
CA VAL A 45 -0.28 -0.46 -6.34
C VAL A 45 -0.46 -0.08 -4.87
N HIS A 46 -0.01 -0.94 -3.94
CA HIS A 46 -0.08 -0.64 -2.52
C HIS A 46 0.73 0.63 -2.16
N LEU A 47 1.97 0.74 -2.65
CA LEU A 47 2.81 1.94 -2.42
C LEU A 47 2.23 3.20 -3.09
N ALA A 48 1.70 3.10 -4.31
CA ALA A 48 1.03 4.20 -4.99
C ALA A 48 -0.17 4.73 -4.18
N SER A 49 -1.00 3.83 -3.66
CA SER A 49 -2.12 4.17 -2.78
C SER A 49 -1.68 4.89 -1.51
N ALA A 50 -0.62 4.42 -0.88
CA ALA A 50 -0.05 5.04 0.31
C ALA A 50 0.47 6.46 0.04
N LEU A 51 1.21 6.66 -1.06
CA LEU A 51 1.70 7.97 -1.48
C LEU A 51 0.55 8.93 -1.81
N HIS A 52 -0.50 8.43 -2.47
CA HIS A 52 -1.70 9.20 -2.78
C HIS A 52 -2.38 9.71 -1.50
N LEU A 53 -2.61 8.82 -0.53
CA LEU A 53 -3.24 9.15 0.74
C LEU A 53 -2.38 10.10 1.59
N SER A 54 -1.08 9.83 1.69
CA SER A 54 -0.13 10.66 2.46
C SER A 54 -0.17 12.12 1.97
N LYS A 55 -0.18 12.32 0.64
CA LYS A 55 -0.29 13.65 0.02
C LYS A 55 -1.65 14.31 0.30
N ARG A 56 -2.76 13.59 0.09
CA ARG A 56 -4.11 14.15 0.26
C ARG A 56 -4.41 14.54 1.71
N LEU A 57 -4.03 13.69 2.65
CA LEU A 57 -4.41 13.86 4.05
C LEU A 57 -3.41 14.71 4.84
N ARG A 58 -2.27 15.10 4.22
CA ARG A 58 -1.17 15.84 4.87
C ARG A 58 -0.77 15.23 6.21
N LEU A 59 -0.86 13.91 6.32
CA LEU A 59 -0.67 13.19 7.57
C LEU A 59 0.81 13.17 7.93
N ARG A 60 1.21 14.05 8.85
CA ARG A 60 2.59 14.11 9.36
C ARG A 60 3.07 12.82 10.04
N ARG A 61 2.16 11.87 10.30
CA ARG A 61 2.42 10.57 10.94
C ARG A 61 1.92 9.37 10.12
N PHE A 62 1.83 9.50 8.81
CA PHE A 62 1.52 8.35 7.95
C PHE A 62 2.71 7.37 7.94
N HIS A 63 2.44 6.11 8.27
CA HIS A 63 3.42 5.03 8.20
C HIS A 63 2.95 4.01 7.16
N PHE A 64 3.87 3.57 6.32
CA PHE A 64 3.67 2.46 5.41
C PHE A 64 4.05 1.16 6.12
N ALA A 65 3.07 0.29 6.35
CA ALA A 65 3.32 -0.98 7.04
C ALA A 65 3.61 -2.09 6.03
N THR A 66 4.76 -2.74 6.13
CA THR A 66 5.10 -3.91 5.33
C THR A 66 6.16 -4.77 6.02
N SER A 67 6.12 -6.08 5.78
CA SER A 67 7.15 -7.04 6.19
C SER A 67 8.05 -7.46 5.01
N ASP A 68 7.82 -6.88 3.81
CA ASP A 68 8.63 -7.12 2.62
C ASP A 68 9.73 -6.05 2.54
N ASP A 69 10.99 -6.46 2.61
CA ASP A 69 12.14 -5.55 2.66
C ASP A 69 12.29 -4.73 1.38
N ALA A 70 12.05 -5.32 0.21
CA ALA A 70 12.14 -4.61 -1.06
C ALA A 70 11.06 -3.52 -1.17
N GLN A 71 9.84 -3.83 -0.72
CA GLN A 71 8.77 -2.85 -0.66
C GLN A 71 9.02 -1.77 0.41
N ALA A 72 9.62 -2.13 1.55
CA ALA A 72 10.01 -1.19 2.59
C ALA A 72 11.04 -0.19 2.07
N ASP A 73 12.06 -0.67 1.36
CA ASP A 73 13.12 0.18 0.81
C ASP A 73 12.58 1.13 -0.27
N ALA A 74 11.70 0.65 -1.16
CA ALA A 74 11.01 1.51 -2.11
C ALA A 74 10.16 2.59 -1.41
N ALA A 75 9.42 2.21 -0.34
CA ALA A 75 8.62 3.17 0.42
C ALA A 75 9.47 4.25 1.10
N ARG A 76 10.63 3.88 1.67
CA ARG A 76 11.60 4.82 2.23
C ARG A 76 12.18 5.74 1.17
N ALA A 77 12.53 5.20 0.00
CA ALA A 77 13.04 5.98 -1.14
C ALA A 77 12.02 7.01 -1.64
N GLU A 78 10.72 6.70 -1.58
CA GLU A 78 9.62 7.62 -1.89
C GLU A 78 9.25 8.57 -0.73
N GLY A 79 10.03 8.56 0.36
CA GLY A 79 9.90 9.50 1.49
C GLY A 79 8.86 9.12 2.54
N LEU A 80 8.35 7.88 2.52
CA LEU A 80 7.45 7.38 3.56
C LEU A 80 8.24 6.84 4.74
N ARG A 81 7.67 6.96 5.94
CA ARG A 81 8.13 6.22 7.12
C ARG A 81 7.60 4.80 7.04
N VAL A 82 8.45 3.82 7.27
CA VAL A 82 8.04 2.40 7.26
C VAL A 82 7.90 1.88 8.68
N LEU A 83 6.83 1.11 8.91
CA LEU A 83 6.67 0.28 10.08
C LEU A 83 6.81 -1.19 9.64
N SER A 84 7.76 -1.90 10.23
CA SER A 84 8.00 -3.32 9.95
C SER A 84 7.39 -4.13 11.10
N PRO A 85 6.21 -4.77 10.91
CA PRO A 85 5.59 -5.56 11.95
C PRO A 85 6.46 -6.80 12.24
N GLY A 86 6.90 -6.96 13.49
CA GLY A 86 7.68 -8.11 13.94
C GLY A 86 9.20 -7.91 14.06
N ALA A 87 9.69 -6.67 13.91
CA ALA A 87 11.05 -6.28 14.31
C ALA A 87 11.13 -5.91 15.79
#